data_AF-A0A2D7F3K7-F1
#
_entry.id   AF-A0A2D7F3K7-F1
#
_cell.length_a   1.000
_cell.length_b   1.000
_cell.length_c   1.000
_cell.angle_alpha   90.00
_cell.angle_beta   90.00
_cell.angle_gamma   90.00
#
_symmetry.space_group_name_H-M   'P 1'
#
loop_
_entity.id
_entity.type
_entity.pdbx_description
1 polymer ?
#
loop_
_entity_poly.entity_id
_entity_poly.type
_entity_poly.pdbx_seq_one_letter_code
_entity_poly.pdbx_strand_id
1 'polypeptide(L)'
;MIEDFLSDRLDICVLALPEGSDFPLLDDDKIVKIPFGYKSSVVVVNEENPISEITVDQLATIFSSSSKTSNLLSWRDLGLSSFSTNSIKAYAVKENNGISADLFRFSVLSEKFFNSTVTFDVEDNVKRLIIQDKAAVGVFPNIPENSNLKVLFVAQDDESIAYGPSIENLYYSDYFIRLPFYIVYKLRDSVRLSPLISTLLSDPVADILDNNDFFPLPKVIREKLIIDIQLYLQENE
;
A
#
# COMPACT_ATOMS: atom_id res chain seq x y z
N MET A 1 -6.57 -13.99 -17.56
CA MET A 1 -7.35 -12.80 -17.18
C MET A 1 -7.20 -11.68 -18.20
N ILE A 2 -6.03 -11.02 -18.34
CA ILE A 2 -5.84 -9.95 -19.36
C ILE A 2 -6.07 -10.49 -20.78
N GLU A 3 -5.51 -11.65 -21.12
CA GLU A 3 -5.76 -12.30 -22.42
C GLU A 3 -7.25 -12.61 -22.64
N ASP A 4 -7.96 -13.02 -21.59
CA ASP A 4 -9.41 -13.30 -21.66
C ASP A 4 -10.19 -12.01 -21.95
N PHE A 5 -9.86 -10.91 -21.27
CA PHE A 5 -10.41 -9.57 -21.52
C PHE A 5 -10.12 -9.07 -22.94
N LEU A 6 -8.86 -9.18 -23.39
CA LEU A 6 -8.48 -8.78 -24.75
C LEU A 6 -9.25 -9.60 -25.80
N SER A 7 -9.45 -10.90 -25.56
CA SER A 7 -10.19 -11.83 -26.41
C SER A 7 -11.72 -11.77 -26.32
N ASP A 8 -12.30 -10.75 -25.67
CA ASP A 8 -13.76 -10.60 -25.49
C ASP A 8 -14.45 -11.70 -24.67
N ARG A 9 -13.69 -12.43 -23.85
CA ARG A 9 -14.24 -13.40 -22.89
C ARG A 9 -14.61 -12.77 -21.56
N LEU A 10 -14.08 -11.59 -21.25
CA LEU A 10 -14.44 -10.78 -20.09
C LEU A 10 -14.77 -9.35 -20.55
N ASP A 11 -15.84 -8.79 -20.01
CA ASP A 11 -16.29 -7.42 -20.31
C ASP A 11 -15.53 -6.35 -19.51
N ILE A 12 -15.14 -6.71 -18.29
CA ILE A 12 -14.53 -5.83 -17.28
C ILE A 12 -13.56 -6.63 -16.42
N CYS A 13 -12.49 -6.00 -15.97
CA CYS A 13 -11.51 -6.58 -15.05
C CYS A 13 -11.13 -5.57 -13.97
N VAL A 14 -10.71 -6.07 -12.80
CA VAL A 14 -9.98 -5.28 -11.81
C VAL A 14 -8.55 -5.78 -11.78
N LEU A 15 -7.60 -4.92 -12.13
CA LEU A 15 -6.19 -5.29 -12.29
C LEU A 15 -5.34 -4.52 -11.29
N ALA A 16 -4.42 -5.23 -10.62
CA ALA A 16 -3.35 -4.60 -9.87
C ALA A 16 -2.20 -4.26 -10.81
N LEU A 17 -1.82 -2.98 -10.90
CA LEU A 17 -0.81 -2.50 -11.84
C LEU A 17 0.28 -1.76 -11.05
N PRO A 18 1.46 -2.36 -10.77
CA PRO A 18 2.53 -1.66 -10.06
C PRO A 18 2.95 -0.38 -10.76
N GLU A 19 3.35 0.64 -10.00
CA GLU A 19 3.89 1.86 -10.63
C GLU A 19 5.15 1.56 -11.44
N GLY A 20 5.32 2.29 -12.54
CA GLY A 20 6.45 2.11 -13.46
C GLY A 20 6.41 0.81 -14.27
N SER A 21 5.34 0.02 -14.17
CA SER A 21 5.13 -1.12 -15.07
C SER A 21 4.40 -0.70 -16.33
N ASP A 22 5.02 -0.96 -17.48
CA ASP A 22 4.40 -0.76 -18.78
C ASP A 22 3.44 -1.91 -19.09
N PHE A 23 2.20 -1.56 -19.41
CA PHE A 23 1.23 -2.49 -19.96
C PHE A 23 0.77 -2.00 -21.33
N PRO A 24 1.60 -2.15 -22.39
CA PRO A 24 1.29 -1.62 -23.72
C PRO A 24 -0.05 -2.11 -24.27
N LEU A 25 -0.48 -3.31 -23.88
CA LEU A 25 -1.76 -3.90 -24.25
C LEU A 25 -2.98 -3.17 -23.66
N LEU A 26 -2.77 -2.36 -22.61
CA LEU A 26 -3.78 -1.54 -21.95
C LEU A 26 -3.62 -0.03 -22.29
N ASP A 27 -2.73 0.31 -23.20
CA ASP A 27 -2.47 1.69 -23.66
C ASP A 27 -3.17 2.00 -25.01
N ASP A 28 -4.13 1.16 -25.39
CA ASP A 28 -5.06 1.39 -26.51
C ASP A 28 -6.11 2.44 -26.11
N ASP A 29 -6.41 3.38 -27.00
CA ASP A 29 -7.39 4.45 -26.79
C ASP A 29 -8.83 3.93 -26.60
N LYS A 30 -9.07 2.67 -26.94
CA LYS A 30 -10.33 1.95 -26.72
C LYS A 30 -10.39 1.24 -25.38
N ILE A 31 -9.37 1.34 -24.54
CA ILE A 31 -9.36 0.76 -23.20
C ILE A 31 -9.44 1.90 -22.18
N VAL A 32 -10.45 1.83 -21.32
CA VAL A 32 -10.62 2.76 -20.22
C VAL A 32 -10.03 2.14 -18.95
N LYS A 33 -9.22 2.93 -18.24
CA LYS A 33 -8.61 2.58 -16.95
C LYS A 33 -9.10 3.57 -15.90
N ILE A 34 -9.85 3.09 -14.92
CA ILE A 34 -10.34 3.91 -13.80
C ILE A 34 -9.65 3.44 -12.53
N PRO A 35 -8.98 4.32 -11.77
CA PRO A 35 -8.43 3.92 -10.48
C PRO A 35 -9.57 3.44 -9.56
N PHE A 36 -9.31 2.42 -8.75
CA PHE A 36 -10.33 1.78 -7.92
C PHE A 36 -9.99 1.85 -6.43
N GLY A 37 -8.71 1.67 -6.11
CA GLY A 37 -8.20 1.72 -4.75
C GLY A 37 -6.76 1.21 -4.70
N TYR A 38 -6.24 1.05 -3.50
CA TYR A 38 -4.85 0.69 -3.26
C TYR A 38 -4.74 -0.42 -2.21
N LYS A 39 -3.79 -1.32 -2.40
CA LYS A 39 -3.15 -2.02 -1.28
C LYS A 39 -1.95 -1.20 -0.85
N SER A 40 -1.63 -1.23 0.43
CA SER A 40 -0.46 -0.56 0.99
C SER A 40 0.28 -1.52 1.92
N SER A 41 1.46 -1.11 2.34
CA SER A 41 2.09 -1.68 3.52
C SER A 41 2.63 -0.57 4.39
N VAL A 42 2.40 -0.68 5.70
CA VAL A 42 2.67 0.39 6.65
C VAL A 42 3.70 -0.06 7.69
N VAL A 43 4.54 0.88 8.13
CA VAL A 43 5.55 0.63 9.15
C VAL A 43 5.02 1.07 10.50
N VAL A 44 5.00 0.16 11.46
CA VAL A 44 4.38 0.38 12.77
C VAL A 44 5.42 0.22 13.88
N VAL A 45 5.37 1.12 14.85
CA VAL A 45 6.15 1.03 16.09
C VAL A 45 5.24 1.21 17.30
N ASN A 46 5.80 1.02 18.49
CA ASN A 46 5.16 1.38 19.73
C ASN A 46 4.89 2.90 19.78
N GLU A 47 3.75 3.33 20.32
CA GLU A 47 3.40 4.74 20.47
C GLU A 47 4.48 5.55 21.23
N GLU A 48 5.06 4.94 22.26
CA GLU A 48 6.11 5.57 23.08
C GLU A 48 7.49 5.60 22.40
N ASN A 49 7.65 5.00 21.22
CA ASN A 49 8.85 5.17 20.42
C ASN A 49 8.87 6.62 19.90
N PRO A 50 9.88 7.46 20.18
CA PRO A 50 9.86 8.89 19.83
C PRO A 50 9.99 9.16 18.33
N ILE A 51 10.29 8.13 17.53
CA ILE A 51 10.47 8.25 16.09
C ILE A 51 9.11 8.45 15.43
N SER A 52 9.03 9.42 14.52
CA SER A 52 7.84 9.71 13.72
C SER A 52 8.04 9.42 12.23
N GLU A 53 9.29 9.38 11.77
CA GLU A 53 9.64 9.20 10.37
C GLU A 53 10.86 8.29 10.20
N ILE A 54 10.97 7.67 9.03
CA ILE A 54 12.05 6.75 8.69
C ILE A 54 12.30 6.76 7.18
N THR A 55 13.56 6.61 6.77
CA THR A 55 13.89 6.55 5.33
C THR A 55 13.88 5.12 4.81
N VAL A 56 13.76 4.97 3.48
CA VAL A 56 13.88 3.67 2.79
C VAL A 56 15.18 2.97 3.15
N ASP A 57 16.31 3.68 3.18
CA ASP A 57 17.61 3.10 3.49
C ASP A 57 17.71 2.58 4.93
N GLN A 58 17.12 3.31 5.89
CA GLN A 58 17.03 2.86 7.27
C GLN A 58 16.16 1.60 7.39
N LEU A 59 15.00 1.56 6.72
CA LEU A 59 14.16 0.37 6.66
C LEU A 59 14.89 -0.81 5.99
N ALA A 60 15.58 -0.59 4.88
CA ALA A 60 16.35 -1.60 4.19
C ALA A 60 17.48 -2.16 5.08
N THR A 61 18.07 -1.32 5.93
CA THR A 61 19.08 -1.72 6.92
C THR A 61 18.49 -2.60 8.02
N ILE A 62 17.27 -2.30 8.48
CA ILE A 62 16.57 -3.08 9.51
C ILE A 62 16.09 -4.43 8.95
N PHE A 63 15.46 -4.41 7.78
CA PHE A 63 14.67 -5.55 7.27
C PHE A 63 15.40 -6.42 6.26
N SER A 64 16.44 -5.95 5.57
CA SER A 64 17.15 -6.76 4.55
C SER A 64 18.28 -7.62 5.12
N SER A 65 18.60 -8.69 4.41
CA SER A 65 19.71 -9.60 4.70
C SER A 65 21.12 -8.99 4.48
N SER A 66 21.22 -7.72 4.10
CA SER A 66 22.49 -7.10 3.63
C SER A 66 23.43 -6.70 4.77
N SER A 67 22.93 -6.61 6.01
CA SER A 67 23.72 -6.18 7.17
C SER A 67 24.11 -7.37 8.05
N LYS A 68 25.41 -7.65 8.16
CA LYS A 68 25.98 -8.65 9.09
C LYS A 68 25.75 -8.31 10.58
N THR A 69 25.19 -7.13 10.88
CA THR A 69 24.98 -6.59 12.22
C THR A 69 23.51 -6.24 12.51
N SER A 70 22.56 -6.61 11.65
CA SER A 70 21.11 -6.30 11.81
C SER A 70 20.56 -6.65 13.21
N ASN A 71 21.05 -7.72 13.82
CA ASN A 71 20.55 -8.23 15.10
C ASN A 71 21.00 -7.41 16.31
N LEU A 72 21.97 -6.50 16.11
CA LEU A 72 22.50 -5.60 17.12
C LEU A 72 22.19 -4.14 16.78
N LEU A 73 21.49 -3.89 15.69
CA LEU A 73 21.15 -2.56 15.22
C LEU A 73 20.17 -1.91 16.18
N SER A 74 20.55 -0.78 16.76
CA SER A 74 19.66 0.05 17.57
C SER A 74 19.18 1.26 16.78
N TRP A 75 18.13 1.92 17.27
CA TRP A 75 17.66 3.18 16.70
C TRP A 75 18.74 4.28 16.75
N ARG A 76 19.62 4.25 17.76
CA ARG A 76 20.76 5.17 17.86
C ARG A 76 21.75 4.98 16.72
N ASP A 77 21.98 3.76 16.27
CA ASP A 77 22.89 3.46 15.17
C ASP A 77 22.36 3.98 13.82
N LEU A 78 21.05 4.22 13.72
CA LEU A 78 20.39 4.88 12.59
C LEU A 78 20.37 6.41 12.71
N GLY A 79 21.12 6.99 13.65
CA GLY A 79 21.20 8.43 13.89
C GLY A 79 20.14 8.98 14.85
N LEU A 80 19.23 8.14 15.36
CA LEU A 80 18.11 8.55 16.22
C LEU A 80 18.54 8.48 17.69
N SER A 81 19.49 9.35 18.02
CA SER A 81 20.35 9.30 19.21
C SER A 81 19.67 9.39 20.58
N SER A 82 18.38 9.76 20.62
CA SER A 82 17.57 9.91 21.84
C SER A 82 16.88 8.63 22.31
N PHE A 83 17.04 7.51 21.60
CA PHE A 83 16.36 6.25 21.93
C PHE A 83 17.29 5.16 22.45
N SER A 84 16.69 4.10 23.01
CA SER A 84 17.34 2.97 23.67
C SER A 84 18.47 2.35 22.85
N THR A 85 19.52 1.87 23.53
CA THR A 85 20.58 1.03 22.94
C THR A 85 20.13 -0.42 22.72
N ASN A 86 18.86 -0.73 23.00
CA ASN A 86 18.29 -2.03 22.69
C ASN A 86 18.30 -2.25 21.18
N SER A 87 18.62 -3.48 20.78
CA SER A 87 18.50 -3.93 19.39
C SER A 87 17.05 -3.86 18.93
N ILE A 88 16.84 -3.37 17.72
CA ILE A 88 15.56 -3.37 17.02
C ILE A 88 15.16 -4.82 16.73
N LYS A 89 13.92 -5.18 17.07
CA LYS A 89 13.31 -6.43 16.61
C LYS A 89 12.32 -6.12 15.50
N ALA A 90 12.54 -6.75 14.35
CA ALA A 90 11.75 -6.56 13.16
C ALA A 90 10.70 -7.68 13.02
N TYR A 91 9.47 -7.28 12.76
CA TYR A 91 8.34 -8.19 12.54
C TYR A 91 7.64 -7.88 11.22
N ALA A 92 6.96 -8.87 10.66
CA ALA A 92 6.07 -8.68 9.53
C ALA A 92 4.80 -9.48 9.75
N VAL A 93 3.64 -8.89 9.43
CA VAL A 93 2.36 -9.60 9.50
C VAL A 93 2.34 -10.67 8.42
N LYS A 94 2.01 -11.89 8.83
CA LYS A 94 1.78 -13.03 7.95
C LYS A 94 0.30 -13.09 7.59
N GLU A 95 -0.01 -12.73 6.37
CA GLU A 95 -1.35 -12.83 5.81
C GLU A 95 -1.54 -14.17 5.08
N ASN A 96 -2.76 -14.72 5.11
CA ASN A 96 -3.14 -15.82 4.23
C ASN A 96 -3.48 -15.23 2.85
N ASN A 97 -2.64 -15.48 1.84
CA ASN A 97 -2.78 -14.92 0.49
C ASN A 97 -2.76 -13.38 0.42
N GLY A 98 -2.21 -12.72 1.44
CA GLY A 98 -1.97 -11.27 1.40
C GLY A 98 -0.64 -10.93 0.72
N ILE A 99 -0.47 -9.65 0.43
CA ILE A 99 0.65 -9.15 -0.39
C ILE A 99 1.41 -8.01 0.30
N SER A 100 1.07 -7.62 1.52
CA SER A 100 1.66 -6.44 2.16
C SER A 100 3.16 -6.60 2.38
N ALA A 101 3.60 -7.76 2.86
CA ALA A 101 5.02 -8.05 3.03
C ALA A 101 5.79 -8.09 1.70
N ASP A 102 5.19 -8.64 0.64
CA ASP A 102 5.80 -8.64 -0.70
C ASP A 102 5.84 -7.24 -1.31
N LEU A 103 4.81 -6.43 -1.08
CA LEU A 103 4.75 -5.03 -1.49
C LEU A 103 5.84 -4.22 -0.77
N PHE A 104 5.97 -4.37 0.54
CA PHE A 104 7.07 -3.77 1.31
C PHE A 104 8.43 -4.22 0.76
N ARG A 105 8.60 -5.51 0.46
CA ARG A 105 9.84 -6.05 -0.12
C ARG A 105 10.17 -5.40 -1.46
N PHE A 106 9.17 -5.26 -2.33
CA PHE A 106 9.34 -4.64 -3.64
C PHE A 106 9.70 -3.15 -3.51
N SER A 107 8.91 -2.39 -2.74
CA SER A 107 9.04 -0.93 -2.63
C SER A 107 10.24 -0.49 -1.80
N VAL A 108 10.59 -1.20 -0.72
CA VAL A 108 11.59 -0.75 0.27
C VAL A 108 12.89 -1.53 0.19
N LEU A 109 12.83 -2.84 -0.09
CA LEU A 109 14.02 -3.69 -0.12
C LEU A 109 14.61 -3.85 -1.53
N SER A 110 14.00 -3.21 -2.53
CA SER A 110 14.35 -3.39 -3.96
C SER A 110 14.38 -4.89 -4.32
N GLU A 111 13.32 -5.59 -3.93
CA GLU A 111 13.11 -7.04 -4.10
C GLU A 111 14.05 -7.97 -3.31
N LYS A 112 15.03 -7.44 -2.57
CA LYS A 112 15.91 -8.25 -1.70
C LYS A 112 15.08 -8.99 -0.66
N PHE A 113 15.55 -10.18 -0.27
CA PHE A 113 14.88 -10.96 0.76
C PHE A 113 14.95 -10.28 2.13
N PHE A 114 13.90 -10.51 2.92
CA PHE A 114 13.92 -10.20 4.34
C PHE A 114 15.09 -10.93 5.02
N ASN A 115 15.65 -10.27 6.03
CA ASN A 115 16.63 -10.90 6.91
C ASN A 115 15.99 -12.11 7.62
N SER A 116 16.80 -13.16 7.84
CA SER A 116 16.39 -14.32 8.64
C SER A 116 15.91 -14.00 10.05
N THR A 117 16.20 -12.80 10.56
CA THR A 117 15.77 -12.35 11.88
C THR A 117 14.43 -11.64 11.91
N VAL A 118 13.87 -11.31 10.74
CA VAL A 118 12.51 -10.79 10.63
C VAL A 118 11.55 -11.92 10.98
N THR A 119 10.76 -11.72 12.03
CA THR A 119 9.78 -12.73 12.46
C THR A 119 8.43 -12.46 11.79
N PHE A 120 7.91 -13.48 11.10
CA PHE A 120 6.60 -13.45 10.47
C PHE A 120 5.57 -14.11 11.37
N ASP A 121 4.50 -13.40 11.73
CA ASP A 121 3.45 -13.93 12.60
C ASP A 121 2.09 -13.28 12.31
N VAL A 122 1.01 -13.82 12.89
CA VAL A 122 -0.33 -13.25 12.77
C VAL A 122 -0.39 -11.86 13.40
N GLU A 123 -1.22 -10.99 12.84
CA GLU A 123 -1.27 -9.56 13.17
C GLU A 123 -1.39 -9.29 14.67
N ASP A 124 -2.31 -9.97 15.37
CA ASP A 124 -2.52 -9.80 16.80
C ASP A 124 -1.25 -10.10 17.63
N ASN A 125 -0.45 -11.09 17.20
CA ASN A 125 0.80 -11.39 17.89
C ASN A 125 1.85 -10.32 17.59
N VAL A 126 1.95 -9.86 16.34
CA VAL A 126 2.87 -8.76 15.98
C VAL A 126 2.54 -7.48 16.75
N LYS A 127 1.25 -7.09 16.84
CA LYS A 127 0.79 -5.97 17.68
C LYS A 127 1.28 -6.13 19.12
N ARG A 128 1.03 -7.28 19.73
CA ARG A 128 1.43 -7.56 21.12
C ARG A 128 2.93 -7.46 21.33
N LEU A 129 3.73 -7.99 20.40
CA LEU A 129 5.19 -7.97 20.48
C LEU A 129 5.74 -6.54 20.41
N ILE A 130 5.17 -5.69 19.55
CA ILE A 130 5.57 -4.27 19.45
C ILE A 130 5.13 -3.47 20.68
N ILE A 131 3.94 -3.75 21.22
CA ILE A 131 3.48 -3.10 22.46
C ILE A 131 4.41 -3.42 23.64
N GLN A 132 4.94 -4.65 23.71
CA GLN A 132 5.82 -5.10 24.79
C GLN A 132 7.27 -4.62 24.63
N ASP A 133 7.71 -4.30 23.42
CA ASP A 133 9.08 -3.90 23.11
C ASP A 133 9.09 -2.56 22.37
N LYS A 134 9.36 -1.47 23.09
CA LYS A 134 9.37 -0.11 22.53
C LYS A 134 10.39 0.07 21.39
N ALA A 135 11.40 -0.80 21.30
CA ALA A 135 12.38 -0.78 20.22
C ALA A 135 11.97 -1.58 18.99
N ALA A 136 10.88 -2.34 19.05
CA ALA A 136 10.39 -3.13 17.92
C ALA A 136 9.77 -2.27 16.81
N VAL A 137 9.78 -2.84 15.61
CA VAL A 137 9.14 -2.31 14.42
C VAL A 137 8.47 -3.44 13.64
N GLY A 138 7.31 -3.16 13.05
CA GLY A 138 6.54 -4.12 12.29
C GLY A 138 6.10 -3.59 10.94
N VAL A 139 5.90 -4.50 9.99
CA VAL A 139 5.28 -4.26 8.69
C VAL A 139 3.86 -4.83 8.70
N PHE A 140 2.86 -4.00 8.40
CA PHE A 140 1.43 -4.33 8.46
C PHE A 140 0.74 -4.08 7.10
N PRO A 141 -0.41 -4.75 6.83
CA PRO A 141 -1.21 -4.50 5.63
C PRO A 141 -1.98 -3.18 5.67
N ASN A 142 -2.35 -2.71 6.87
CA ASN A 142 -3.08 -1.47 7.09
C ASN A 142 -2.71 -0.85 8.45
N ILE A 143 -3.22 0.34 8.73
CA ILE A 143 -3.08 1.04 10.00
C ILE A 143 -3.78 0.22 11.10
N PRO A 144 -3.04 -0.33 12.09
CA PRO A 144 -3.66 -1.14 13.12
C PRO A 144 -4.50 -0.28 14.07
N GLU A 145 -5.73 -0.71 14.37
CA GLU A 145 -6.59 -0.07 15.37
C GLU A 145 -6.09 -0.33 16.80
N ASN A 146 -5.07 0.41 17.25
CA ASN A 146 -4.57 0.34 18.63
C ASN A 146 -3.84 1.62 19.05
N SER A 147 -4.27 2.25 20.15
CA SER A 147 -3.67 3.52 20.63
C SER A 147 -2.25 3.38 21.20
N ASN A 148 -1.73 2.17 21.37
CA ASN A 148 -0.35 1.93 21.81
C ASN A 148 0.60 1.68 20.64
N LEU A 149 0.09 1.82 19.41
CA LEU A 149 0.83 1.65 18.17
C LEU A 149 0.69 2.93 17.35
N LYS A 150 1.74 3.27 16.62
CA LYS A 150 1.68 4.30 15.60
C LYS A 150 2.39 3.89 14.34
N VAL A 151 1.95 4.50 13.26
CA VAL A 151 2.56 4.37 11.95
C VAL A 151 3.68 5.40 11.82
N LEU A 152 4.85 4.96 11.34
CA LEU A 152 5.92 5.86 10.93
C LEU A 152 5.65 6.41 9.54
N PHE A 153 5.97 7.67 9.35
CA PHE A 153 6.00 8.27 8.02
C PHE A 153 7.26 7.80 7.30
N VAL A 154 7.18 7.59 6.00
CA VAL A 154 8.29 7.06 5.21
C VAL A 154 8.74 8.10 4.21
N ALA A 155 10.04 8.41 4.22
CA ALA A 155 10.70 9.24 3.22
C ALA A 155 11.51 8.36 2.26
N GLN A 156 11.61 8.79 0.99
CA GLN A 156 12.41 8.11 -0.03
C GLN A 156 13.90 8.09 0.34
N ASP A 157 14.40 9.22 0.84
CA ASP A 157 15.78 9.47 1.25
C ASP A 157 15.81 10.58 2.33
N ASP A 158 17.02 10.95 2.78
CA ASP A 158 17.22 11.96 3.84
C ASP A 158 16.84 13.40 3.40
N GLU A 159 16.64 13.66 2.10
CA GLU A 159 16.27 14.97 1.56
C GLU A 159 14.76 15.08 1.26
N SER A 160 14.06 13.96 1.23
CA SER A 160 12.65 13.85 0.88
C SER A 160 11.74 14.08 2.09
N ILE A 161 10.53 14.59 1.82
CA ILE A 161 9.48 14.69 2.83
C ILE A 161 8.98 13.27 3.17
N ALA A 162 8.83 12.98 4.47
CA ALA A 162 8.22 11.75 4.93
C ALA A 162 6.69 11.85 4.89
N TYR A 163 6.02 10.84 4.33
CA TYR A 163 4.56 10.79 4.27
C TYR A 163 4.01 9.59 5.03
N GLY A 164 2.81 9.75 5.60
CA GLY A 164 2.02 8.64 6.15
C GLY A 164 1.07 8.03 5.12
N PRO A 165 0.52 6.84 5.37
CA PRO A 165 -0.36 6.12 4.44
C PRO A 165 -1.81 6.61 4.48
N SER A 166 -2.06 7.90 4.24
CA SER A 166 -3.44 8.40 4.08
C SER A 166 -4.01 8.06 2.70
N ILE A 167 -5.33 8.08 2.56
CA ILE A 167 -6.01 7.89 1.26
C ILE A 167 -5.51 8.93 0.23
N GLU A 168 -5.30 10.18 0.65
CA GLU A 168 -4.78 11.24 -0.20
C GLU A 168 -3.32 10.98 -0.61
N ASN A 169 -2.44 10.65 0.34
CA ASN A 169 -1.03 10.40 0.04
C ASN A 169 -0.87 9.16 -0.85
N LEU A 170 -1.70 8.14 -0.63
CA LEU A 170 -1.78 6.97 -1.48
C LEU A 170 -2.40 7.27 -2.83
N TYR A 171 -3.23 8.30 -2.99
CA TYR A 171 -3.76 8.68 -4.30
C TYR A 171 -2.75 9.49 -5.11
N TYR A 172 -2.12 10.48 -4.47
CA TYR A 172 -1.15 11.39 -5.09
C TYR A 172 0.26 10.82 -5.23
N SER A 173 0.50 9.58 -4.78
CA SER A 173 1.81 8.93 -4.80
C SER A 173 2.84 9.45 -3.80
N ASP A 174 2.42 10.29 -2.85
CA ASP A 174 3.29 10.79 -1.80
C ASP A 174 3.72 9.66 -0.85
N TYR A 175 2.82 8.69 -0.60
CA TYR A 175 3.16 7.43 0.06
C TYR A 175 3.36 6.31 -0.98
N PHE A 176 4.62 6.02 -1.31
CA PHE A 176 4.99 5.18 -2.44
C PHE A 176 4.93 3.65 -2.18
N ILE A 177 4.72 3.20 -0.93
CA ILE A 177 4.56 1.77 -0.61
C ILE A 177 3.11 1.36 -0.91
N ARG A 178 2.73 1.39 -2.19
CA ARG A 178 1.36 1.16 -2.66
C ARG A 178 1.29 0.27 -3.90
N LEU A 179 0.20 -0.47 -4.03
CA LEU A 179 -0.18 -1.19 -5.23
C LEU A 179 -1.56 -0.69 -5.69
N PRO A 180 -1.64 0.06 -6.80
CA PRO A 180 -2.91 0.56 -7.30
C PRO A 180 -3.68 -0.52 -8.05
N PHE A 181 -4.99 -0.49 -7.88
CA PHE A 181 -5.96 -1.33 -8.57
C PHE A 181 -6.77 -0.47 -9.52
N TYR A 182 -7.01 -0.96 -10.73
CA TYR A 182 -7.75 -0.28 -11.76
C TYR A 182 -8.92 -1.14 -12.24
N ILE A 183 -10.09 -0.52 -12.38
CA ILE A 183 -11.18 -1.06 -13.19
C ILE A 183 -10.81 -0.81 -14.65
N VAL A 184 -10.80 -1.87 -15.44
CA VAL A 184 -10.42 -1.86 -16.85
C VAL A 184 -11.54 -2.44 -17.69
N TYR A 185 -11.98 -1.70 -18.71
CA TYR A 185 -13.02 -2.11 -19.63
C TYR A 185 -12.83 -1.47 -21.01
N LYS A 186 -13.57 -1.94 -22.02
CA LYS A 186 -13.49 -1.39 -23.38
C LYS A 186 -14.42 -0.18 -23.54
N LEU A 187 -13.94 0.88 -24.17
CA LEU A 187 -14.66 2.15 -24.36
C LEU A 187 -16.05 1.94 -25.00
N ARG A 188 -16.16 1.01 -25.95
CA ARG A 188 -17.43 0.65 -26.60
C ARG A 188 -18.50 0.11 -25.64
N ASP A 189 -18.08 -0.39 -24.48
CA ASP A 189 -18.96 -0.96 -23.45
C ASP A 189 -19.32 0.05 -22.34
N SER A 190 -18.88 1.31 -22.45
CA SER A 190 -19.12 2.37 -21.44
C SER A 190 -20.57 2.52 -21.05
N VAL A 191 -21.49 2.59 -22.02
CA VAL A 191 -22.93 2.73 -21.78
C VAL A 191 -23.47 1.54 -20.99
N ARG A 192 -23.11 0.33 -21.41
CA ARG A 192 -23.58 -0.92 -20.80
C ARG A 192 -23.04 -1.12 -19.39
N LEU A 193 -21.76 -0.77 -19.15
CA LEU A 193 -21.07 -1.02 -17.89
C LEU A 193 -21.19 0.13 -16.87
N SER A 194 -21.64 1.31 -17.28
CA SER A 194 -21.78 2.48 -16.40
C SER A 194 -22.51 2.22 -15.07
N PRO A 195 -23.63 1.47 -15.01
CA PRO A 195 -24.29 1.16 -13.74
C PRO A 195 -23.41 0.35 -12.78
N LEU A 196 -22.64 -0.60 -13.32
CA LEU A 196 -21.71 -1.42 -12.54
C LEU A 196 -20.52 -0.57 -12.07
N ILE A 197 -19.92 0.22 -12.95
CA ILE A 197 -18.80 1.11 -12.59
C ILE A 197 -19.22 2.11 -11.51
N SER A 198 -20.41 2.71 -11.65
CA SER A 198 -20.96 3.63 -10.64
C SER A 198 -21.17 2.96 -9.28
N THR A 199 -21.59 1.69 -9.29
CA THR A 199 -21.73 0.89 -8.07
C THR A 199 -20.36 0.59 -7.45
N LEU A 200 -19.37 0.22 -8.26
CA LEU A 200 -17.99 -0.02 -7.78
C LEU A 200 -17.37 1.24 -7.15
N LEU A 201 -17.67 2.43 -7.67
CA LEU A 201 -17.18 3.70 -7.13
C LEU A 201 -18.03 4.27 -5.98
N SER A 202 -19.08 3.57 -5.55
CA SER A 202 -20.01 4.05 -4.53
C SER A 202 -19.43 4.02 -3.11
N ASP A 203 -20.03 4.78 -2.18
CA ASP A 203 -19.65 4.79 -0.77
C ASP A 203 -19.73 3.38 -0.12
N PRO A 204 -20.78 2.57 -0.32
CA PRO A 204 -20.82 1.21 0.21
C PRO A 204 -19.66 0.31 -0.23
N VAL A 205 -19.19 0.44 -1.48
CA VAL A 205 -18.03 -0.34 -1.95
C VAL A 205 -16.73 0.20 -1.38
N ALA A 206 -16.61 1.52 -1.23
CA ALA A 206 -15.46 2.13 -0.55
C ALA A 206 -15.34 1.64 0.90
N ASP A 207 -16.45 1.54 1.63
CA ASP A 207 -16.47 0.99 3.00
C ASP A 207 -16.08 -0.50 3.02
N ILE A 208 -16.49 -1.28 2.02
CA ILE A 208 -16.06 -2.69 1.91
C ILE A 208 -14.55 -2.78 1.70
N LEU A 209 -13.98 -1.92 0.85
CA LEU A 209 -12.53 -1.88 0.62
C LEU A 209 -11.77 -1.56 1.92
N ASP A 210 -12.18 -0.51 2.62
CA ASP A 210 -11.56 -0.07 3.87
C ASP A 210 -11.56 -1.17 4.94
N ASN A 211 -12.70 -1.85 5.10
CA ASN A 211 -12.85 -2.97 6.03
C ASN A 211 -12.09 -4.26 5.63
N ASN A 212 -11.44 -4.30 4.46
CA ASN A 212 -10.69 -5.47 3.97
C ASN A 212 -9.24 -5.10 3.61
N ASP A 213 -8.67 -4.15 4.35
CA ASP A 213 -7.27 -3.69 4.23
C ASP A 213 -6.94 -3.09 2.86
N PHE A 214 -7.92 -2.52 2.17
CA PHE A 214 -7.70 -1.69 0.98
C PHE A 214 -7.96 -0.23 1.31
N PHE A 215 -7.23 0.67 0.66
CA PHE A 215 -7.52 2.09 0.71
C PHE A 215 -8.41 2.43 -0.48
N PRO A 216 -9.66 2.87 -0.27
CA PRO A 216 -10.49 3.33 -1.37
C PRO A 216 -9.94 4.64 -1.96
N LEU A 217 -10.45 5.05 -3.11
CA LEU A 217 -10.17 6.39 -3.61
C LEU A 217 -10.78 7.48 -2.70
N PRO A 218 -10.17 8.68 -2.65
CA PRO A 218 -10.77 9.82 -1.96
C PRO A 218 -12.20 10.06 -2.48
N LYS A 219 -13.13 10.34 -1.58
CA LYS A 219 -14.56 10.48 -1.92
C LYS A 219 -14.81 11.46 -3.07
N VAL A 220 -14.17 12.62 -3.02
CA VAL A 220 -14.28 13.66 -4.05
C VAL A 220 -13.82 13.14 -5.43
N ILE A 221 -12.80 12.28 -5.47
CA ILE A 221 -12.32 11.67 -6.73
C ILE A 221 -13.35 10.66 -7.26
N ARG A 222 -13.91 9.81 -6.40
CA ARG A 222 -14.96 8.85 -6.81
C ARG A 222 -16.20 9.56 -7.36
N GLU A 223 -16.68 10.59 -6.67
CA GLU A 223 -17.82 11.40 -7.09
C GLU A 223 -17.54 12.09 -8.44
N LYS A 224 -16.35 12.66 -8.61
CA LYS A 224 -15.92 13.25 -9.88
C LYS A 224 -15.93 12.22 -11.01
N LEU A 225 -15.34 11.04 -10.80
CA LEU A 225 -15.30 9.98 -11.80
C LEU A 225 -16.71 9.53 -12.23
N ILE A 226 -17.65 9.42 -11.28
CA ILE A 226 -19.05 9.09 -11.59
C ILE A 226 -19.69 10.17 -12.46
N ILE A 227 -19.46 11.46 -12.15
CA ILE A 227 -19.97 12.58 -12.95
C ILE A 227 -19.34 12.58 -14.34
N ASP A 228 -18.03 12.41 -14.45
CA ASP A 228 -17.30 12.38 -15.73
C ASP A 228 -17.85 11.26 -16.64
N ILE A 229 -18.14 10.07 -16.08
CA ILE A 229 -18.80 8.98 -16.82
C ILE A 229 -20.18 9.40 -17.30
N GLN A 230 -21.00 10.04 -16.45
CA GLN A 230 -22.35 10.46 -16.84
C GLN A 230 -22.33 11.50 -17.97
N LEU A 231 -21.40 12.45 -17.91
CA LEU A 231 -21.22 13.46 -18.97
C LEU A 231 -20.79 12.81 -20.28
N TYR A 232 -19.82 11.88 -20.24
CA TYR A 232 -19.40 11.13 -21.42
C TYR A 232 -20.59 10.40 -22.08
N LEU A 233 -21.47 9.79 -21.29
CA LEU A 233 -22.65 9.11 -21.81
C LEU A 233 -23.63 10.07 -22.49
N GLN A 234 -23.87 11.24 -21.90
CA GLN A 234 -24.75 12.26 -22.50
C GLN A 234 -24.22 12.82 -23.83
N GLU A 235 -22.90 12.93 -23.98
CA GLU A 235 -22.27 13.43 -25.21
C GLU A 235 -22.23 12.37 -26.34
N ASN A 236 -22.44 11.09 -26.02
CA ASN A 236 -22.28 9.96 -26.94
C ASN A 236 -23.55 9.09 -27.08
N GLU A 237 -24.71 9.58 -26.59
CA GLU A 237 -26.06 9.09 -26.92
C GLU A 237 -26.55 9.61 -28.28
#